data_AF-A0A7D9HQD1-F1
#
_entry.id   AF-A0A7D9HQD1-F1
#
_cell.length_a   1.000
_cell.length_b   1.000
_cell.length_c   1.000
_cell.angle_alpha   90.00
_cell.angle_beta   90.00
_cell.angle_gamma   90.00
#
_symmetry.space_group_name_H-M   'P 1'
#
loop_
_entity.id
_entity.type
_entity.pdbx_description
1 polymer ?
#
loop_
_entity_poly.entity_id
_entity_poly.type
_entity_poly.pdbx_seq_one_letter_code
_entity_poly.pdbx_strand_id
1 'polypeptide(L)'
;MLAKLVSMSVALECSAILECVAVWIMKHRSSLQDILDLIQAIIHDYCVLVPTSLPALESMVKHSALLASQFLTAVTLLYPMYKPKSQDEEMSAEDFDTEQSCLPPQSLLKLVANWITSQPGISLTPYPQTLAMLPNCRAPNQDMGVPAPTAPTSKLPLTPILGLVRWSILGPLCFLMRHHAQTSDQHKETMLVFSQLQYGVLQTFLTAKKQREEKDQESEIEPGEVMEEELDFRSLVTIHDLRGICMELLDIIKELPNEVPVELKDELVQVAVDRLAQIIQVAKSTDCLSGRKSEFSFIYPNLPRTRLLNLVLQSR
;
A
#
# COMPACT_ATOMS: atom_id res chain seq x y z
N MET A 1 -5.31 -18.28 -17.89
CA MET A 1 -4.89 -17.72 -19.20
C MET A 1 -4.56 -16.24 -19.13
N LEU A 2 -5.36 -15.42 -18.42
CA LEU A 2 -5.09 -13.99 -18.25
C LEU A 2 -3.70 -13.71 -17.66
N ALA A 3 -3.31 -14.37 -16.56
CA ALA A 3 -1.98 -14.21 -15.95
C ALA A 3 -0.83 -14.39 -16.95
N LYS A 4 -0.86 -15.43 -17.78
CA LYS A 4 0.16 -15.66 -18.82
C LYS A 4 0.22 -14.53 -19.85
N LEU A 5 -0.95 -14.03 -20.28
CA LEU A 5 -1.02 -12.90 -21.20
C LEU A 5 -0.40 -11.64 -20.56
N VAL A 6 -0.74 -11.35 -19.31
CA VAL A 6 -0.20 -10.18 -18.60
C VAL A 6 1.31 -10.33 -18.39
N SER A 7 1.78 -11.48 -17.92
CA SER A 7 3.21 -11.77 -17.77
C SER A 7 3.96 -11.60 -19.09
N MET A 8 3.44 -12.14 -20.21
CA MET A 8 4.06 -11.90 -21.53
C MET A 8 4.01 -10.43 -21.96
N SER A 9 2.92 -9.72 -21.65
CA SER A 9 2.77 -8.30 -22.01
C SER A 9 3.72 -7.40 -21.23
N VAL A 10 4.03 -7.75 -19.98
CA VAL A 10 5.08 -7.10 -19.19
C VAL A 10 6.45 -7.34 -19.81
N ALA A 11 6.76 -8.60 -20.19
CA ALA A 11 8.03 -8.95 -20.84
C ALA A 11 8.25 -8.27 -22.20
N LEU A 12 7.17 -8.06 -22.94
CA LEU A 12 7.16 -7.42 -24.26
C LEU A 12 6.87 -5.91 -24.21
N GLU A 13 6.72 -5.33 -23.02
CA GLU A 13 6.46 -3.89 -22.82
C GLU A 13 5.22 -3.38 -23.59
N CYS A 14 4.18 -4.21 -23.70
CA CYS A 14 3.00 -3.90 -24.51
C CYS A 14 2.01 -2.97 -23.77
N SER A 15 2.28 -1.65 -23.80
CA SER A 15 1.47 -0.62 -23.12
C SER A 15 -0.04 -0.77 -23.32
N ALA A 16 -0.51 -1.05 -24.54
CA ALA A 16 -1.94 -1.17 -24.82
C ALA A 16 -2.61 -2.28 -23.99
N ILE A 17 -1.96 -3.44 -23.84
CA ILE A 17 -2.51 -4.54 -23.04
C ILE A 17 -2.40 -4.21 -21.55
N LEU A 18 -1.29 -3.61 -21.12
CA LEU A 18 -1.09 -3.22 -19.72
C LEU A 18 -2.17 -2.23 -19.25
N GLU A 19 -2.50 -1.22 -20.06
CA GLU A 19 -3.60 -0.30 -19.80
C GLU A 19 -4.96 -0.99 -19.78
N CYS A 20 -5.22 -1.91 -20.72
CA CYS A 20 -6.45 -2.71 -20.72
C CYS A 20 -6.61 -3.53 -19.44
N VAL A 21 -5.51 -4.12 -18.94
CA VAL A 21 -5.49 -4.88 -17.69
C VAL A 21 -5.74 -3.96 -16.50
N ALA A 22 -5.15 -2.76 -16.49
CA ALA A 22 -5.39 -1.78 -15.44
C ALA A 22 -6.87 -1.40 -15.35
N VAL A 23 -7.50 -1.08 -16.48
CA VAL A 23 -8.95 -0.80 -16.57
C VAL A 23 -9.77 -2.02 -16.17
N TRP A 24 -9.34 -3.24 -16.53
CA TRP A 24 -10.00 -4.47 -16.09
C TRP A 24 -9.98 -4.63 -14.56
N ILE A 25 -8.84 -4.40 -13.90
CA ILE A 25 -8.70 -4.43 -12.43
C ILE A 25 -9.65 -3.39 -11.80
N MET A 26 -9.66 -2.19 -12.36
CA MET A 26 -10.50 -1.08 -11.89
C MET A 26 -12.00 -1.38 -11.99
N LYS A 27 -12.42 -2.09 -13.04
CA LYS A 27 -13.81 -2.50 -13.22
C LYS A 27 -14.22 -3.67 -12.31
N HIS A 28 -13.29 -4.55 -11.97
CA HIS A 28 -13.54 -5.77 -11.18
C HIS A 28 -13.13 -5.66 -9.72
N ARG A 29 -13.09 -4.45 -9.14
CA ARG A 29 -12.63 -4.20 -7.75
C ARG A 29 -13.40 -4.96 -6.66
N SER A 30 -14.62 -5.42 -6.95
CA SER A 30 -15.42 -6.26 -6.06
C SER A 30 -15.03 -7.74 -6.12
N SER A 31 -14.39 -8.18 -7.21
CA SER A 31 -13.83 -9.52 -7.39
C SER A 31 -12.37 -9.55 -6.91
N LEU A 32 -12.18 -9.31 -5.61
CA LEU A 32 -10.85 -9.15 -5.02
C LEU A 32 -9.95 -10.37 -5.28
N GLN A 33 -10.48 -11.59 -5.12
CA GLN A 33 -9.69 -12.82 -5.26
C GLN A 33 -9.11 -12.97 -6.67
N ASP A 34 -9.90 -12.72 -7.72
CA ASP A 34 -9.44 -12.83 -9.11
C ASP A 34 -8.27 -11.86 -9.41
N ILE A 35 -8.31 -10.67 -8.80
CA ILE A 35 -7.25 -9.67 -8.90
C ILE A 35 -6.01 -10.16 -8.14
N LEU A 36 -6.18 -10.62 -6.90
CA LEU A 36 -5.09 -11.11 -6.07
C LEU A 36 -4.39 -12.31 -6.72
N ASP A 37 -5.13 -13.27 -7.28
CA ASP A 37 -4.60 -14.43 -7.99
C ASP A 37 -3.79 -14.02 -9.23
N LEU A 38 -4.27 -13.02 -9.98
CA LEU A 38 -3.56 -12.46 -11.12
C LEU A 38 -2.21 -11.85 -10.69
N ILE A 39 -2.24 -11.00 -9.67
CA ILE A 39 -1.04 -10.30 -9.17
C ILE A 39 -0.06 -11.29 -8.54
N GLN A 40 -0.54 -12.27 -7.79
CA GLN A 40 0.28 -13.33 -7.22
C GLN A 40 0.96 -14.16 -8.32
N ALA A 41 0.28 -14.47 -9.42
CA ALA A 41 0.88 -15.16 -10.55
C ALA A 41 2.00 -14.33 -11.21
N ILE A 42 1.81 -13.01 -11.36
CA ILE A 42 2.85 -12.10 -11.89
C ILE A 42 4.05 -12.06 -10.94
N ILE A 43 3.83 -11.90 -9.62
CA ILE A 43 4.91 -11.93 -8.63
C ILE A 43 5.66 -13.25 -8.72
N HIS A 44 4.95 -14.37 -8.79
CA HIS A 44 5.55 -15.68 -8.87
C HIS A 44 6.42 -15.83 -10.14
N ASP A 45 5.96 -15.37 -11.30
CA ASP A 45 6.72 -15.43 -12.55
C ASP A 45 8.03 -14.62 -12.48
N TYR A 46 7.98 -13.39 -11.97
CA TYR A 46 9.10 -12.44 -12.01
C TYR A 46 10.01 -12.43 -10.78
N CYS A 47 9.46 -12.71 -9.60
CA CYS A 47 10.21 -12.65 -8.34
C CYS A 47 10.65 -14.03 -7.85
N VAL A 48 9.97 -15.11 -8.25
CA VAL A 48 10.22 -16.47 -7.74
C VAL A 48 10.76 -17.38 -8.83
N LEU A 49 10.06 -17.53 -9.96
CA LEU A 49 10.42 -18.47 -11.02
C LEU A 49 11.62 -18.00 -11.85
N VAL A 50 11.58 -16.75 -12.33
CA VAL A 50 12.61 -16.19 -13.22
C VAL A 50 13.10 -14.84 -12.70
N PRO A 51 13.90 -14.77 -11.62
CA PRO A 51 14.40 -13.50 -11.08
C PRO A 51 15.21 -12.66 -12.07
N THR A 52 15.79 -13.30 -13.10
CA THR A 52 16.52 -12.61 -14.18
C THR A 52 15.62 -11.75 -15.06
N SER A 53 14.30 -11.96 -15.06
CA SER A 53 13.33 -11.14 -15.80
C SER A 53 12.74 -9.99 -14.98
N LEU A 54 13.13 -9.83 -13.71
CA LEU A 54 12.70 -8.72 -12.85
C LEU A 54 12.83 -7.33 -13.50
N PRO A 55 13.87 -7.02 -14.32
CA PRO A 55 13.97 -5.74 -15.00
C PRO A 55 12.78 -5.42 -15.94
N ALA A 56 12.11 -6.43 -16.49
CA ALA A 56 10.91 -6.21 -17.30
C ALA A 56 9.71 -5.80 -16.44
N LEU A 57 9.61 -6.32 -15.22
CA LEU A 57 8.63 -5.82 -14.25
C LEU A 57 9.00 -4.39 -13.82
N GLU A 58 10.28 -4.09 -13.58
CA GLU A 58 10.78 -2.74 -13.27
C GLU A 58 10.40 -1.70 -14.34
N SER A 59 10.45 -2.05 -15.63
CA SER A 59 10.10 -1.14 -16.72
C SER A 59 8.59 -0.87 -16.82
N MET A 60 7.73 -1.71 -16.22
CA MET A 60 6.27 -1.59 -16.30
C MET A 60 5.74 -0.19 -15.95
N VAL A 61 6.34 0.47 -14.94
CA VAL A 61 5.95 1.84 -14.53
C VAL A 61 6.07 2.85 -15.67
N LYS A 62 7.06 2.68 -16.56
CA LYS A 62 7.29 3.57 -17.71
C LYS A 62 6.24 3.36 -18.81
N HIS A 63 5.63 2.18 -18.86
CA HIS A 63 4.69 1.78 -19.90
C HIS A 63 3.23 1.90 -19.49
N SER A 64 2.92 1.74 -18.20
CA SER A 64 1.60 1.93 -17.62
C SER A 64 1.69 2.27 -16.13
N ALA A 65 1.61 3.56 -15.81
CA ALA A 65 1.53 4.03 -14.42
C ALA A 65 0.25 3.56 -13.73
N LEU A 66 -0.84 3.43 -14.50
CA LEU A 66 -2.14 2.96 -14.00
C LEU A 66 -2.07 1.51 -13.54
N LEU A 67 -1.54 0.61 -14.37
CA LEU A 67 -1.36 -0.79 -13.99
C LEU A 67 -0.42 -0.91 -12.80
N ALA A 68 0.67 -0.15 -12.78
CA ALA A 68 1.62 -0.20 -11.68
C ALA A 68 1.02 0.29 -10.36
N SER A 69 0.16 1.31 -10.38
CA SER A 69 -0.60 1.75 -9.20
C SER A 69 -1.57 0.67 -8.69
N GLN A 70 -2.32 0.04 -9.60
CA GLN A 70 -3.24 -1.06 -9.24
C GLN A 70 -2.47 -2.29 -8.73
N PHE A 71 -1.34 -2.61 -9.37
CA PHE A 71 -0.43 -3.68 -8.97
C PHE A 71 0.05 -3.44 -7.54
N LEU A 72 0.60 -2.26 -7.24
CA LEU A 72 1.03 -1.90 -5.88
C LEU A 72 -0.10 -2.04 -4.86
N THR A 73 -1.30 -1.60 -5.22
CA THR A 73 -2.47 -1.67 -4.33
C THR A 73 -2.77 -3.12 -3.96
N ALA A 74 -2.85 -4.00 -4.95
CA ALA A 74 -3.06 -5.42 -4.74
C ALA A 74 -1.90 -6.11 -4.01
N VAL A 75 -0.64 -5.74 -4.31
CA VAL A 75 0.55 -6.24 -3.62
C VAL A 75 0.50 -5.94 -2.12
N THR A 76 0.11 -4.74 -1.74
CA THR A 76 0.01 -4.38 -0.31
C THR A 76 -1.13 -5.10 0.43
N LEU A 77 -2.12 -5.62 -0.30
CA LEU A 77 -3.16 -6.49 0.27
C LEU A 77 -2.71 -7.95 0.37
N LEU A 78 -1.97 -8.45 -0.64
CA LEU A 78 -1.39 -9.80 -0.61
C LEU A 78 -0.45 -9.96 0.59
N TYR A 79 0.36 -8.93 0.88
CA TYR A 79 1.32 -8.91 1.97
C TYR A 79 0.94 -7.82 3.00
N PRO A 80 -0.02 -8.07 3.90
CA PRO A 80 -0.48 -7.05 4.85
C PRO A 80 0.53 -6.74 5.97
N MET A 81 1.73 -7.34 5.98
CA MET A 81 2.75 -7.29 7.07
C MET A 81 2.34 -7.99 8.36
N TYR A 82 1.10 -7.78 8.81
CA TYR A 82 0.58 -8.34 10.04
C TYR A 82 -0.84 -8.86 9.83
N LYS A 83 -1.11 -10.06 10.33
CA LYS A 83 -2.44 -10.64 10.46
C LYS A 83 -2.62 -11.01 11.93
N PRO A 84 -3.66 -10.49 12.62
CA PRO A 84 -3.92 -10.89 14.00
C PRO A 84 -4.26 -12.39 14.02
N LYS A 85 -3.75 -13.10 15.03
CA LYS A 85 -4.10 -14.51 15.25
C LYS A 85 -5.59 -14.57 15.61
N SER A 86 -6.43 -15.15 14.75
CA SER A 86 -7.83 -15.45 15.06
C SER A 86 -7.86 -16.34 16.30
N GLN A 87 -8.73 -16.06 17.27
CA GLN A 87 -8.88 -16.90 18.47
C GLN A 87 -9.53 -18.28 18.20
N ASP A 88 -9.96 -18.57 16.96
CA ASP A 88 -10.74 -19.76 16.59
C ASP A 88 -10.03 -20.70 15.59
N GLU A 89 -8.78 -20.46 15.21
CA GLU A 89 -8.04 -21.34 14.29
C GLU A 89 -7.27 -22.42 15.08
N GLU A 90 -7.93 -23.56 15.28
CA GLU A 90 -7.25 -24.80 15.65
C GLU A 90 -6.23 -25.15 14.57
N MET A 91 -4.96 -25.13 14.98
CA MET A 91 -3.75 -25.41 14.21
C MET A 91 -3.91 -26.56 13.21
N SER A 92 -4.14 -26.22 11.95
CA SER A 92 -4.17 -27.16 10.83
C SER A 92 -2.89 -27.00 10.00
N ALA A 93 -2.41 -28.10 9.40
CA ALA A 93 -1.10 -28.12 8.72
C ALA A 93 -1.02 -27.23 7.45
N GLU A 94 -2.14 -26.64 7.02
CA GLU A 94 -2.25 -25.69 5.91
C GLU A 94 -1.94 -24.23 6.33
N ASP A 95 -1.88 -23.95 7.64
CA ASP A 95 -1.62 -22.61 8.18
C ASP A 95 -0.13 -22.22 8.12
N PHE A 96 0.76 -23.20 7.96
CA PHE A 96 2.22 -22.97 7.87
C PHE A 96 2.64 -22.20 6.60
N ASP A 97 1.94 -22.40 5.47
CA ASP A 97 2.15 -21.65 4.23
C ASP A 97 1.47 -20.26 4.27
N THR A 98 0.41 -20.12 5.07
CA THR A 98 -0.36 -18.87 5.20
C THR A 98 0.34 -17.84 6.09
N GLU A 99 1.04 -18.30 7.14
CA GLU A 99 1.93 -17.44 7.95
C GLU A 99 3.15 -16.95 7.16
N GLN A 100 3.71 -17.76 6.25
CA GLN A 100 4.81 -17.33 5.37
C GLN A 100 4.41 -16.16 4.45
N SER A 101 3.12 -16.02 4.15
CA SER A 101 2.60 -15.09 3.12
C SER A 101 2.46 -13.61 3.53
N CYS A 102 2.74 -13.17 4.78
CA CYS A 102 2.54 -11.74 5.11
C CYS A 102 3.72 -10.80 4.78
N LEU A 103 4.93 -11.32 4.52
CA LEU A 103 6.08 -10.52 4.07
C LEU A 103 6.30 -10.74 2.56
N PRO A 104 6.52 -9.66 1.79
CA PRO A 104 6.85 -9.79 0.38
C PRO A 104 8.26 -10.36 0.19
N PRO A 105 8.53 -11.06 -0.93
CA PRO A 105 9.89 -11.42 -1.33
C PRO A 105 10.81 -10.19 -1.36
N GLN A 106 12.08 -10.35 -0.99
CA GLN A 106 13.02 -9.23 -0.90
C GLN A 106 13.21 -8.49 -2.24
N SER A 107 13.17 -9.21 -3.36
CA SER A 107 13.19 -8.63 -4.71
C SER A 107 11.98 -7.72 -4.96
N LEU A 108 10.78 -8.15 -4.58
CA LEU A 108 9.56 -7.37 -4.68
C LEU A 108 9.61 -6.13 -3.77
N LEU A 109 10.11 -6.28 -2.54
CA LEU A 109 10.24 -5.14 -1.63
C LEU A 109 11.20 -4.06 -2.18
N LYS A 110 12.34 -4.47 -2.74
CA LYS A 110 13.29 -3.57 -3.43
C LYS A 110 12.66 -2.89 -4.64
N LEU A 111 11.94 -3.65 -5.46
CA LEU A 111 11.19 -3.14 -6.61
C LEU A 111 10.23 -2.02 -6.21
N VAL A 112 9.37 -2.30 -5.20
CA VAL A 112 8.38 -1.35 -4.70
C VAL A 112 9.05 -0.10 -4.14
N ALA A 113 10.09 -0.24 -3.32
CA ALA A 113 10.83 0.91 -2.79
C ALA A 113 11.45 1.77 -3.90
N ASN A 114 12.02 1.15 -4.94
CA ASN A 114 12.58 1.85 -6.09
C ASN A 114 11.51 2.59 -6.90
N TRP A 115 10.34 1.99 -7.12
CA TRP A 115 9.24 2.64 -7.85
C TRP A 115 8.74 3.89 -7.15
N ILE A 116 8.43 3.79 -5.85
CA ILE A 116 7.88 4.90 -5.10
C ILE A 116 8.89 6.05 -4.97
N THR A 117 10.17 5.73 -4.78
CA THR A 117 11.21 6.78 -4.69
C THR A 117 11.54 7.42 -6.03
N SER A 118 11.50 6.66 -7.13
CA SER A 118 11.79 7.19 -8.46
C SER A 118 10.61 7.97 -9.05
N GLN A 119 9.38 7.52 -8.79
CA GLN A 119 8.14 8.13 -9.31
C GLN A 119 7.05 8.14 -8.22
N PRO A 120 7.10 9.09 -7.27
CA PRO A 120 6.13 9.17 -6.17
C PRO A 120 4.68 9.35 -6.64
N GLY A 121 4.49 9.94 -7.83
CA GLY A 121 3.17 10.19 -8.44
C GLY A 121 2.44 8.92 -8.90
N ILE A 122 3.10 7.77 -8.99
CA ILE A 122 2.46 6.51 -9.40
C ILE A 122 1.27 6.15 -8.50
N SER A 123 1.39 6.43 -7.20
CA SER A 123 0.37 6.15 -6.20
C SER A 123 -0.79 7.15 -6.21
N LEU A 124 -0.66 8.22 -6.99
CA LEU A 124 -1.63 9.29 -7.18
C LEU A 124 -2.27 9.23 -8.58
N THR A 125 -2.08 8.13 -9.31
CA THR A 125 -2.62 8.00 -10.67
C THR A 125 -4.15 8.13 -10.60
N PRO A 126 -4.75 9.11 -11.30
CA PRO A 126 -6.17 9.36 -11.23
C PRO A 126 -6.94 8.16 -11.76
N TYR A 127 -8.05 7.86 -11.10
CA TYR A 127 -9.02 6.89 -11.57
C TYR A 127 -9.92 7.61 -12.60
N PRO A 128 -9.85 7.29 -13.91
CA PRO A 128 -10.73 7.90 -14.89
C PRO A 128 -12.12 7.32 -14.66
N GLN A 129 -12.98 8.08 -13.98
CA GLN A 129 -14.34 7.65 -13.66
C GLN A 129 -15.15 7.37 -14.93
N THR A 130 -14.84 8.06 -16.03
CA THR A 130 -15.43 7.81 -17.37
C THR A 130 -15.24 6.37 -17.84
N LEU A 131 -14.08 5.76 -17.59
CA LEU A 131 -13.83 4.36 -17.95
C LEU A 131 -14.53 3.37 -17.01
N ALA A 132 -14.78 3.78 -15.76
CA ALA A 132 -15.57 2.99 -14.81
C ALA A 132 -17.05 2.92 -15.19
N MET A 133 -17.57 3.96 -15.84
CA MET A 133 -18.96 4.04 -16.30
C MET A 133 -19.20 3.26 -17.61
N LEU A 134 -18.15 2.70 -18.24
CA LEU A 134 -18.32 1.91 -19.45
C LEU A 134 -19.12 0.63 -19.16
N PRO A 135 -20.18 0.34 -19.96
CA PRO A 135 -21.05 -0.81 -19.74
C PRO A 135 -20.25 -2.11 -19.67
N ASN A 136 -20.61 -3.01 -18.75
CA ASN A 136 -19.98 -4.31 -18.64
C ASN A 136 -20.62 -5.26 -19.67
N CYS A 137 -19.93 -5.57 -20.76
CA CYS A 137 -20.39 -6.53 -21.77
C CYS A 137 -20.61 -7.95 -21.22
N ARG A 138 -20.24 -8.19 -19.94
CA ARG A 138 -20.39 -9.45 -19.21
C ARG A 138 -21.51 -9.46 -18.17
N ALA A 139 -22.34 -8.42 -18.08
CA ALA A 139 -23.51 -8.41 -17.21
C ALA A 139 -24.80 -8.52 -18.04
N PRO A 140 -25.23 -9.73 -18.48
CA PRO A 140 -26.49 -9.85 -19.19
C PRO A 140 -27.71 -9.61 -18.29
N ASN A 141 -27.57 -9.68 -16.95
CA ASN A 141 -28.72 -9.75 -16.04
C ASN A 141 -28.50 -8.99 -14.70
N GLN A 142 -28.05 -7.74 -14.73
CA GLN A 142 -28.26 -6.85 -13.56
C GLN A 142 -29.37 -5.85 -13.91
N ASP A 143 -30.55 -6.40 -14.17
CA ASP A 143 -31.79 -5.64 -14.24
C ASP A 143 -32.15 -5.06 -12.87
N MET A 144 -32.48 -3.78 -12.89
CA MET A 144 -33.47 -3.08 -12.06
C MET A 144 -34.08 -3.88 -10.89
N GLY A 145 -33.73 -3.52 -9.65
CA GLY A 145 -34.66 -3.66 -8.52
C GLY A 145 -34.26 -4.56 -7.34
N VAL A 146 -32.99 -4.93 -7.15
CA VAL A 146 -32.55 -5.58 -5.91
C VAL A 146 -31.60 -4.66 -5.13
N PRO A 147 -31.95 -4.21 -3.91
CA PRO A 147 -31.00 -3.47 -3.08
C PRO A 147 -29.80 -4.38 -2.80
N ALA A 148 -28.61 -3.84 -3.02
CA ALA A 148 -27.35 -4.55 -2.85
C ALA A 148 -27.31 -5.27 -1.49
N PRO A 149 -26.88 -6.54 -1.43
CA PRO A 149 -26.74 -7.24 -0.17
C PRO A 149 -25.80 -6.45 0.75
N THR A 150 -26.26 -6.20 1.97
CA THR A 150 -25.64 -5.39 3.03
C THR A 150 -24.42 -6.07 3.67
N ALA A 151 -23.56 -6.68 2.87
CA ALA A 151 -22.26 -7.17 3.33
C ALA A 151 -21.20 -6.10 3.05
N PRO A 152 -20.23 -5.85 3.95
CA PRO A 152 -19.06 -5.05 3.62
C PRO A 152 -18.24 -5.85 2.61
N THR A 153 -18.53 -5.68 1.31
CA THR A 153 -17.71 -6.26 0.25
C THR A 153 -16.36 -5.56 0.30
N SER A 154 -15.30 -6.30 0.66
CA SER A 154 -13.93 -5.82 0.69
C SER A 154 -13.50 -5.46 -0.73
N LYS A 155 -13.68 -4.19 -1.09
CA LYS A 155 -13.24 -3.67 -2.38
C LYS A 155 -11.74 -3.39 -2.33
N LEU A 156 -11.06 -3.55 -3.46
CA LEU A 156 -9.70 -3.06 -3.62
C LEU A 156 -9.64 -1.57 -3.19
N PRO A 157 -8.63 -1.12 -2.41
CA PRO A 157 -8.41 0.29 -2.08
C PRO A 157 -8.14 1.15 -3.33
N LEU A 158 -8.41 2.46 -3.26
CA LEU A 158 -8.23 3.36 -4.42
C LEU A 158 -6.77 3.65 -4.72
N THR A 159 -5.94 3.66 -3.68
CA THR A 159 -4.51 3.96 -3.78
C THR A 159 -3.71 2.92 -2.99
N PRO A 160 -2.44 2.70 -3.35
CA PRO A 160 -1.56 1.82 -2.58
C PRO A 160 -1.06 2.46 -1.28
N ILE A 161 -1.31 3.77 -1.07
CA ILE A 161 -0.63 4.56 -0.03
C ILE A 161 -0.82 4.01 1.37
N LEU A 162 -2.04 3.61 1.71
CA LEU A 162 -2.30 3.05 3.04
C LEU A 162 -1.50 1.75 3.27
N GLY A 163 -1.44 0.89 2.27
CA GLY A 163 -0.64 -0.33 2.33
C GLY A 163 0.85 -0.04 2.45
N LEU A 164 1.36 0.93 1.69
CA LEU A 164 2.77 1.34 1.72
C LEU A 164 3.16 2.01 3.04
N VAL A 165 2.26 2.82 3.62
CA VAL A 165 2.39 3.39 4.97
C VAL A 165 2.47 2.27 6.02
N ARG A 166 1.62 1.25 5.92
CA ARG A 166 1.68 0.08 6.80
C ARG A 166 3.01 -0.66 6.66
N TRP A 167 3.49 -0.88 5.43
CA TRP A 167 4.77 -1.51 5.15
C TRP A 167 5.95 -0.71 5.74
N SER A 168 5.96 0.60 5.57
CA SER A 168 7.05 1.44 6.06
C SER A 168 7.12 1.49 7.59
N ILE A 169 5.99 1.43 8.28
CA ILE A 169 5.94 1.46 9.75
C ILE A 169 6.22 0.07 10.34
N LEU A 170 5.47 -0.95 9.92
CA LEU A 170 5.48 -2.27 10.56
C LEU A 170 6.60 -3.18 10.03
N GLY A 171 7.03 -2.98 8.78
CA GLY A 171 7.97 -3.84 8.07
C GLY A 171 9.23 -4.20 8.86
N PRO A 172 9.95 -3.25 9.49
CA PRO A 172 11.13 -3.55 10.31
C PRO A 172 10.87 -4.54 11.44
N LEU A 173 9.75 -4.37 12.16
CA LEU A 173 9.37 -5.22 13.29
C LEU A 173 8.90 -6.58 12.82
N CYS A 174 8.08 -6.64 11.76
CA CYS A 174 7.64 -7.90 11.18
C CYS A 174 8.82 -8.72 10.61
N PHE A 175 9.81 -8.05 10.02
CA PHE A 175 11.03 -8.70 9.56
C PHE A 175 11.83 -9.29 10.74
N LEU A 176 11.98 -8.53 11.83
CA LEU A 176 12.64 -9.01 13.04
C LEU A 176 11.92 -10.23 13.64
N MET A 177 10.59 -10.16 13.74
CA MET A 177 9.73 -11.21 14.28
C MET A 177 9.90 -12.54 13.55
N ARG A 178 10.19 -12.52 12.23
CA ARG A 178 10.32 -13.74 11.42
C ARG A 178 11.74 -14.28 11.29
N HIS A 179 12.74 -13.41 11.23
CA HIS A 179 14.10 -13.81 10.91
C HIS A 179 15.02 -13.92 12.13
N HIS A 180 14.51 -13.74 13.36
CA HIS A 180 15.22 -13.99 14.63
C HIS A 180 16.71 -13.57 14.60
N ALA A 181 16.98 -12.32 14.20
CA ALA A 181 18.32 -11.71 14.12
C ALA A 181 19.37 -12.43 13.24
N GLN A 182 18.97 -13.25 12.26
CA GLN A 182 19.92 -13.96 11.38
C GLN A 182 20.47 -13.06 10.25
N THR A 183 21.80 -13.14 10.04
CA THR A 183 22.64 -12.44 9.06
C THR A 183 22.61 -10.90 9.12
N SER A 184 23.67 -10.31 9.72
CA SER A 184 23.82 -8.85 9.89
C SER A 184 23.69 -8.06 8.59
N ASP A 185 24.19 -8.59 7.48
CA ASP A 185 24.24 -7.84 6.21
C ASP A 185 22.90 -7.81 5.47
N GLN A 186 22.17 -8.93 5.40
CA GLN A 186 20.83 -8.96 4.80
C GLN A 186 19.82 -8.17 5.63
N HIS A 187 19.96 -8.20 6.97
CA HIS A 187 19.17 -7.37 7.87
C HIS A 187 19.38 -5.88 7.59
N LYS A 188 20.64 -5.42 7.52
CA LYS A 188 20.97 -4.03 7.18
C LYS A 188 20.41 -3.60 5.83
N GLU A 189 20.59 -4.44 4.80
CA GLU A 189 20.07 -4.15 3.47
C GLU A 189 18.54 -4.00 3.50
N THR A 190 17.84 -4.91 4.18
CA THR A 190 16.37 -4.85 4.27
C THR A 190 15.89 -3.64 5.06
N MET A 191 16.58 -3.27 6.14
CA MET A 191 16.28 -2.04 6.89
C MET A 191 16.49 -0.77 6.05
N LEU A 192 17.51 -0.75 5.19
CA LEU A 192 17.71 0.33 4.22
C LEU A 192 16.56 0.41 3.22
N VAL A 193 16.08 -0.71 2.71
CA VAL A 193 14.92 -0.75 1.79
C VAL A 193 13.65 -0.21 2.47
N PHE A 194 13.38 -0.57 3.73
CA PHE A 194 12.24 0.02 4.45
C PHE A 194 12.41 1.52 4.71
N SER A 195 13.64 1.98 4.90
CA SER A 195 13.94 3.42 5.07
C SER A 195 13.74 4.18 3.76
N GLN A 196 14.14 3.58 2.64
CA GLN A 196 13.87 4.08 1.29
C GLN A 196 12.36 4.13 1.01
N LEU A 197 11.63 3.08 1.39
CA LEU A 197 10.17 3.03 1.26
C LEU A 197 9.50 4.15 2.06
N GLN A 198 9.90 4.36 3.32
CA GLN A 198 9.41 5.47 4.14
C GLN A 198 9.65 6.81 3.44
N TYR A 199 10.87 7.05 2.94
CA TYR A 199 11.20 8.27 2.21
C TYR A 199 10.28 8.46 0.99
N GLY A 200 10.08 7.41 0.19
CA GLY A 200 9.19 7.44 -0.96
C GLY A 200 7.73 7.77 -0.59
N VAL A 201 7.21 7.17 0.49
CA VAL A 201 5.86 7.47 0.99
C VAL A 201 5.72 8.95 1.38
N LEU A 202 6.73 9.51 2.07
CA LEU A 202 6.75 10.94 2.42
C LEU A 202 6.81 11.82 1.15
N GLN A 203 7.60 11.44 0.14
CA GLN A 203 7.63 12.14 -1.14
C GLN A 203 6.29 12.10 -1.86
N THR A 204 5.52 11.02 -1.76
CA THR A 204 4.18 10.96 -2.37
C THR A 204 3.24 11.99 -1.75
N PHE A 205 3.24 12.15 -0.42
CA PHE A 205 2.43 13.19 0.24
C PHE A 205 2.80 14.60 -0.23
N LEU A 206 4.10 14.89 -0.35
CA LEU A 206 4.59 16.17 -0.86
C LEU A 206 4.21 16.38 -2.34
N THR A 207 4.28 15.31 -3.14
CA THR A 207 3.89 15.34 -4.56
C THR A 207 2.39 15.60 -4.71
N ALA A 208 1.56 15.00 -3.84
CA ALA A 208 0.12 15.24 -3.83
C ALA A 208 -0.20 16.71 -3.51
N LYS A 209 0.51 17.32 -2.55
CA LYS A 209 0.38 18.76 -2.28
C LYS A 209 0.75 19.60 -3.50
N LYS A 210 1.91 19.31 -4.12
CA LYS A 210 2.40 20.03 -5.30
C LYS A 210 1.40 19.95 -6.47
N GLN A 211 0.89 18.77 -6.79
CA GLN A 211 -0.10 18.58 -7.87
C GLN A 211 -1.39 19.39 -7.64
N ARG A 212 -1.78 19.61 -6.37
CA ARG A 212 -2.94 20.45 -6.07
C ARG A 212 -2.63 21.93 -6.19
N GLU A 213 -1.47 22.38 -5.70
CA GLU A 213 -1.06 23.78 -5.85
C GLU A 213 -0.88 24.18 -7.32
N GLU A 214 -0.44 23.26 -8.18
CA GLU A 214 -0.38 23.44 -9.64
C GLU A 214 -1.81 23.53 -10.23
N LYS A 215 -2.72 22.63 -9.85
CA LYS A 215 -4.12 22.67 -10.28
C LYS A 215 -4.84 23.94 -9.85
N ASP A 216 -4.66 24.40 -8.60
CA ASP A 216 -5.31 25.62 -8.10
C ASP A 216 -4.83 26.87 -8.85
N GLN A 217 -3.59 26.86 -9.37
CA GLN A 217 -3.07 27.92 -10.25
C GLN A 217 -3.61 27.82 -11.68
N GLU A 218 -3.80 26.61 -12.21
CA GLU A 218 -4.38 26.38 -13.54
C GLU A 218 -5.90 26.58 -13.56
N SER A 219 -6.59 26.42 -12.42
CA SER A 219 -8.05 26.52 -12.26
C SER A 219 -8.60 27.95 -12.33
N GLU A 220 -7.80 28.96 -12.73
CA GLU A 220 -8.29 30.25 -13.22
C GLU A 220 -8.94 30.10 -14.63
N ILE A 221 -9.82 29.09 -14.79
CA ILE A 221 -10.42 28.68 -16.06
C ILE A 221 -11.68 29.50 -16.34
N GLU A 222 -11.80 29.91 -17.60
CA GLU A 222 -12.89 30.70 -18.17
C GLU A 222 -14.28 30.04 -18.02
N PRO A 223 -15.36 30.85 -17.92
CA PRO A 223 -16.71 30.33 -17.74
C PRO A 223 -17.15 29.44 -18.91
N GLY A 224 -17.26 28.11 -18.69
CA GLY A 224 -17.83 27.18 -19.66
C GLY A 224 -17.28 25.75 -19.65
N GLU A 225 -16.15 25.48 -18.98
CA GLU A 225 -15.57 24.12 -18.92
C GLU A 225 -16.24 23.25 -17.85
N VAL A 226 -16.63 22.03 -18.23
CA VAL A 226 -17.21 21.05 -17.31
C VAL A 226 -16.04 20.39 -16.57
N MET A 227 -15.93 20.66 -15.27
CA MET A 227 -14.93 20.04 -14.41
C MET A 227 -15.10 18.51 -14.46
N GLU A 228 -14.09 17.78 -14.92
CA GLU A 228 -14.06 16.33 -14.68
C GLU A 228 -13.95 16.13 -13.15
N GLU A 229 -14.86 15.35 -12.56
CA GLU A 229 -14.78 14.96 -11.15
C GLU A 229 -13.61 13.98 -10.97
N GLU A 230 -12.38 14.48 -11.07
CA GLU A 230 -11.21 13.71 -10.70
C GLU A 230 -11.26 13.41 -9.20
N LEU A 231 -10.90 12.18 -8.82
CA LEU A 231 -10.86 11.79 -7.41
C LEU A 231 -10.01 12.79 -6.63
N ASP A 232 -10.64 13.43 -5.65
CA ASP A 232 -9.98 14.39 -4.79
C ASP A 232 -9.04 13.64 -3.84
N PHE A 233 -7.76 13.56 -4.20
CA PHE A 233 -6.69 13.01 -3.36
C PHE A 233 -6.41 13.87 -2.11
N ARG A 234 -7.33 14.77 -1.72
CA ARG A 234 -7.34 15.49 -0.43
C ARG A 234 -7.26 14.57 0.79
N SER A 235 -7.69 13.32 0.69
CA SER A 235 -7.59 12.37 1.81
C SER A 235 -6.94 11.06 1.38
N LEU A 236 -5.61 11.01 1.40
CA LEU A 236 -4.86 9.78 1.12
C LEU A 236 -4.89 8.80 2.30
N VAL A 237 -4.97 9.31 3.53
CA VAL A 237 -5.02 8.50 4.76
C VAL A 237 -6.00 9.12 5.74
N THR A 238 -6.75 8.31 6.48
CA THR A 238 -7.64 8.78 7.56
C THR A 238 -7.04 8.53 8.94
N ILE A 239 -7.51 9.26 9.95
CA ILE A 239 -7.16 9.00 11.37
C ILE A 239 -7.53 7.56 11.77
N HIS A 240 -8.64 7.03 11.24
CA HIS A 240 -9.06 5.65 11.48
C HIS A 240 -8.04 4.64 10.96
N ASP A 241 -7.50 4.86 9.77
CA ASP A 241 -6.49 4.00 9.17
C ASP A 241 -5.21 3.98 10.01
N LEU A 242 -4.75 5.16 10.44
CA LEU A 242 -3.57 5.28 11.31
C LEU A 242 -3.79 4.62 12.66
N ARG A 243 -5.00 4.73 13.23
CA ARG A 243 -5.37 4.02 14.45
C ARG A 243 -5.27 2.50 14.27
N GLY A 244 -5.72 1.97 13.14
CA GLY A 244 -5.56 0.55 12.79
C GLY A 244 -4.11 0.11 12.86
N ILE A 245 -3.23 0.83 12.17
CA ILE A 245 -1.79 0.55 12.16
C ILE A 245 -1.16 0.67 13.56
N CYS A 246 -1.63 1.60 14.40
CA CYS A 246 -1.15 1.72 15.78
C CYS A 246 -1.55 0.51 16.64
N MET A 247 -2.75 -0.04 16.45
CA MET A 247 -3.17 -1.25 17.17
C MET A 247 -2.33 -2.45 16.72
N GLU A 248 -2.12 -2.61 15.41
CA GLU A 248 -1.24 -3.65 14.86
C GLU A 248 0.20 -3.53 15.38
N LEU A 249 0.75 -2.32 15.43
CA LEU A 249 2.07 -2.05 16.00
C LEU A 249 2.16 -2.50 17.46
N LEU A 250 1.14 -2.19 18.28
CA LEU A 250 1.11 -2.59 19.68
C LEU A 250 1.02 -4.10 19.86
N ASP A 251 0.29 -4.79 18.98
CA ASP A 251 0.18 -6.23 19.04
C ASP A 251 1.48 -6.91 18.61
N ILE A 252 2.14 -6.43 17.55
CA ILE A 252 3.48 -6.90 17.16
C ILE A 252 4.47 -6.73 18.31
N ILE A 253 4.47 -5.57 18.98
CA ILE A 253 5.37 -5.31 20.12
C ILE A 253 5.19 -6.36 21.23
N LYS A 254 3.95 -6.78 21.51
CA LYS A 254 3.66 -7.82 22.51
C LYS A 254 4.11 -9.21 22.04
N GLU A 255 4.07 -9.47 20.74
CA GLU A 255 4.40 -10.76 20.14
C GLU A 255 5.90 -10.92 19.81
N LEU A 256 6.74 -9.90 20.00
CA LEU A 256 8.17 -9.96 19.68
C LEU A 256 8.90 -11.09 20.46
N PRO A 257 9.69 -11.96 19.78
CA PRO A 257 10.36 -13.09 20.42
C PRO A 257 11.32 -12.67 21.54
N ASN A 258 11.27 -13.34 22.69
CA ASN A 258 12.13 -13.03 23.85
C ASN A 258 13.64 -13.20 23.58
N GLU A 259 14.00 -14.01 22.59
CA GLU A 259 15.38 -14.29 22.18
C GLU A 259 16.09 -13.12 21.51
N VAL A 260 15.33 -12.15 20.97
CA VAL A 260 15.90 -10.97 20.32
C VAL A 260 16.47 -10.02 21.38
N PRO A 261 17.69 -9.46 21.17
CA PRO A 261 18.28 -8.47 22.08
C PRO A 261 17.34 -7.30 22.37
N VAL A 262 17.24 -6.91 23.64
CA VAL A 262 16.32 -5.85 24.09
C VAL A 262 16.67 -4.52 23.41
N GLU A 263 17.95 -4.23 23.25
CA GLU A 263 18.43 -3.00 22.60
C GLU A 263 17.95 -2.91 21.15
N LEU A 264 18.00 -4.03 20.40
CA LEU A 264 17.54 -4.09 19.02
C LEU A 264 16.01 -3.96 18.92
N LYS A 265 15.27 -4.55 19.86
CA LYS A 265 13.81 -4.37 19.94
C LYS A 265 13.46 -2.91 20.16
N ASP A 266 14.06 -2.29 21.18
CA ASP A 266 13.79 -0.90 21.54
C ASP A 266 14.13 0.05 20.39
N GLU A 267 15.25 -0.18 19.69
CA GLU A 267 15.64 0.58 18.51
C GLU A 267 14.59 0.47 17.39
N LEU A 268 14.16 -0.74 17.03
CA LEU A 268 13.19 -0.93 15.94
C LEU A 268 11.78 -0.45 16.30
N VAL A 269 11.38 -0.57 17.57
CA VAL A 269 10.14 0.01 18.08
C VAL A 269 10.20 1.53 18.00
N GLN A 270 11.31 2.14 18.39
CA GLN A 270 11.51 3.57 18.23
C GLN A 270 11.44 4.00 16.76
N VAL A 271 12.08 3.26 15.85
CA VAL A 271 12.01 3.52 14.40
C VAL A 271 10.56 3.47 13.90
N ALA A 272 9.78 2.45 14.27
CA ALA A 272 8.39 2.33 13.85
C ALA A 272 7.53 3.50 14.35
N VAL A 273 7.67 3.87 15.62
CA VAL A 273 6.92 5.00 16.22
C VAL A 273 7.34 6.34 15.59
N ASP A 274 8.63 6.55 15.33
CA ASP A 274 9.11 7.77 14.69
C ASP A 274 8.62 7.86 13.23
N ARG A 275 8.57 6.75 12.48
CA ARG A 275 8.00 6.71 11.13
C ARG A 275 6.51 7.05 11.10
N LEU A 276 5.74 6.52 12.06
CA LEU A 276 4.34 6.89 12.25
C LEU A 276 4.20 8.40 12.53
N ALA A 277 5.03 8.95 13.42
CA ALA A 277 5.01 10.37 13.73
C ALA A 277 5.34 11.24 12.51
N GLN A 278 6.34 10.86 11.70
CA GLN A 278 6.66 11.54 10.44
C GLN A 278 5.49 11.51 9.46
N ILE A 279 4.81 10.37 9.30
CA ILE A 279 3.66 10.24 8.41
C ILE A 279 2.51 11.13 8.87
N ILE A 280 2.19 11.15 10.16
CA ILE A 280 1.18 12.05 10.74
C ILE A 280 1.54 13.51 10.44
N GLN A 281 2.79 13.90 10.72
CA GLN A 281 3.26 15.27 10.54
C GLN A 281 3.17 15.71 9.08
N VAL A 282 3.71 14.91 8.16
CA VAL A 282 3.74 15.24 6.73
C VAL A 282 2.33 15.23 6.16
N ALA A 283 1.55 14.18 6.39
CA ALA A 283 0.18 14.09 5.89
C ALA A 283 -0.74 15.22 6.42
N LYS A 284 -0.52 15.69 7.67
CA LYS A 284 -1.19 16.89 8.20
C LYS A 284 -0.74 18.16 7.46
N SER A 285 0.56 18.34 7.25
CA SER A 285 1.12 19.55 6.58
C SER A 285 0.83 19.62 5.07
N THR A 286 0.51 18.48 4.47
CA THR A 286 0.15 18.34 3.06
C THR A 286 -1.34 18.16 2.86
N ASP A 287 -2.20 18.40 3.86
CA ASP A 287 -3.65 18.19 3.77
C ASP A 287 -4.01 16.87 3.06
N CYS A 288 -3.33 15.78 3.44
CA CYS A 288 -3.57 14.42 2.94
C CYS A 288 -4.16 13.52 4.04
N LEU A 289 -4.29 14.06 5.26
CA LEU A 289 -4.82 13.38 6.43
C LEU A 289 -6.22 13.91 6.75
N SER A 290 -7.23 13.04 6.70
CA SER A 290 -8.59 13.38 7.08
C SER A 290 -9.00 12.80 8.42
N GLY A 291 -9.82 13.55 9.15
CA GLY A 291 -10.39 13.16 10.44
C GLY A 291 -10.44 14.30 11.45
N ARG A 292 -11.14 14.09 12.57
CA ARG A 292 -11.30 15.14 13.58
C ARG A 292 -10.13 15.18 14.55
N LYS A 293 -9.71 16.38 14.96
CA LYS A 293 -8.62 16.56 15.92
C LYS A 293 -8.81 15.78 17.24
N SER A 294 -10.05 15.63 17.69
CA SER A 294 -10.41 14.86 18.89
C SER A 294 -10.14 13.37 18.77
N GLU A 295 -10.13 12.82 17.55
CA GLU A 295 -9.91 11.39 17.30
C GLU A 295 -8.44 11.00 17.40
N PHE A 296 -7.53 11.96 17.18
CA PHE A 296 -6.10 11.75 17.38
C PHE A 296 -5.78 11.35 18.83
N SER A 297 -6.40 11.99 19.83
CA SER A 297 -6.14 11.74 21.26
C SER A 297 -6.27 10.27 21.71
N PHE A 298 -6.99 9.44 20.96
CA PHE A 298 -7.20 8.02 21.27
C PHE A 298 -6.10 7.09 20.74
N ILE A 299 -5.25 7.56 19.82
CA ILE A 299 -4.21 6.75 19.16
C ILE A 299 -2.98 6.57 20.07
N TYR A 300 -2.68 7.58 20.88
CA TYR A 300 -1.37 7.75 21.53
C TYR A 300 -1.17 7.21 22.95
N PRO A 301 -2.18 6.99 23.80
CA PRO A 301 -1.93 6.66 25.21
C PRO A 301 -1.07 5.41 25.40
N ASN A 302 -1.16 4.47 24.46
CA ASN A 302 -0.56 3.15 24.55
C ASN A 302 0.76 3.02 23.77
N LEU A 303 1.12 4.01 22.95
CA LEU A 303 2.35 3.96 22.15
C LEU A 303 3.58 4.34 23.00
N PRO A 304 4.74 3.71 22.74
CA PRO A 304 6.01 4.14 23.31
C PRO A 304 6.27 5.62 23.03
N ARG A 305 6.67 6.37 24.06
CA ARG A 305 6.85 7.83 23.93
C ARG A 305 8.19 8.13 23.27
N THR A 306 8.17 8.57 22.01
CA THR A 306 9.34 9.15 21.36
C THR A 306 9.31 10.67 21.39
N ARG A 307 10.49 11.30 21.30
CA ARG A 307 10.61 12.76 21.25
C ARG A 307 9.86 13.33 20.04
N LEU A 308 9.97 12.68 18.88
CA LEU A 308 9.32 13.14 17.66
C LEU A 308 7.79 13.05 17.79
N LEU A 309 7.26 11.92 18.25
CA LEU A 309 5.82 11.78 18.45
C LEU A 309 5.29 12.89 19.36
N ASN A 310 5.92 13.13 20.52
CA ASN A 310 5.51 14.21 21.43
C ASN A 310 5.49 15.59 20.76
N LEU A 311 6.49 15.91 19.93
CA LEU A 311 6.52 17.17 19.19
C LEU A 311 5.38 17.30 18.18
N VAL A 312 5.12 16.22 17.42
CA VAL A 312 4.02 16.19 16.43
C VAL A 312 2.68 16.38 17.12
N LEU A 313 2.47 15.77 18.29
CA LEU A 313 1.24 15.90 19.08
C LEU A 313 1.07 17.29 19.70
N GLN A 314 2.16 17.94 20.08
CA GLN A 314 2.14 19.29 20.65
C GLN A 314 2.05 20.38 19.59
N SER A 315 2.44 20.08 18.35
CA SER A 315 2.35 21.02 17.22
C SER A 315 0.89 21.30 16.86
N ARG A 316 0.44 22.53 17.16
CA ARG A 316 -0.93 23.01 16.93
C ARG A 316 -1.32 22.94 15.45
#